data_AF-A0A521TFS7-F1
#
_entry.id   AF-A0A521TFS7-F1
#
_cell.length_a   1.000
_cell.length_b   1.000
_cell.length_c   1.000
_cell.angle_alpha   90.00
_cell.angle_beta   90.00
_cell.angle_gamma   90.00
#
_symmetry.space_group_name_H-M   'P 1'
#
loop_
_entity.id
_entity.type
_entity.pdbx_description
1 polymer ?
#
loop_
_entity_poly.entity_id
_entity_poly.type
_entity_poly.pdbx_seq_one_letter_code
_entity_poly.pdbx_strand_id
1 'polypeptide(L)'
;MNHPSALRPSSIPPVLRLLASLGLVALAGCSSAQTADAAIPAAGRPMWDQCSSSISAWCHRQGQGDPTLDRECEGTAAREYSALADDAARRQYLTARACTL
;
A
#
# COMPACT_ATOMS: atom_id res chain seq x y z
N MET A 1 -60.12 16.50 21.07
CA MET A 1 -59.76 17.79 20.43
C MET A 1 -58.61 17.47 19.45
N ASN A 2 -58.95 17.09 18.22
CA ASN A 2 -59.10 17.93 17.02
C ASN A 2 -57.77 18.54 16.49
N HIS A 3 -57.44 18.10 15.26
CA HIS A 3 -56.44 18.54 14.27
C HIS A 3 -56.33 20.09 14.11
N PRO A 4 -55.28 20.70 13.48
CA PRO A 4 -54.69 20.26 12.20
C PRO A 4 -53.20 20.58 11.89
N SER A 5 -52.79 20.01 10.75
CA SER A 5 -51.58 20.18 9.95
C SER A 5 -51.12 21.62 9.71
N ALA A 6 -49.80 21.82 9.64
CA ALA A 6 -49.20 22.81 8.76
C ALA A 6 -47.84 22.31 8.23
N LEU A 7 -47.73 22.35 6.90
CA LEU A 7 -46.63 21.91 6.06
C LEU A 7 -45.64 23.07 5.79
N ARG A 8 -44.40 22.67 5.46
CA ARG A 8 -43.31 23.35 4.68
C ARG A 8 -42.26 24.16 5.46
N PRO A 9 -41.05 24.39 4.88
CA PRO A 9 -40.38 23.69 3.78
C PRO A 9 -39.00 23.15 4.17
N SER A 10 -38.66 21.99 3.61
CA SER A 10 -37.33 21.39 3.68
C SER A 10 -36.33 22.26 2.91
N SER A 11 -35.40 22.89 3.63
CA SER A 11 -34.20 23.52 3.05
C SER A 11 -33.30 22.43 2.50
N ILE A 12 -33.48 22.10 1.22
CA ILE A 12 -32.63 21.19 0.48
C ILE A 12 -31.30 21.93 0.22
N PRO A 13 -30.16 21.46 0.75
CA PRO A 13 -28.87 22.07 0.47
C PRO A 13 -28.50 21.89 -1.01
N PRO A 14 -27.91 22.91 -1.67
CA PRO A 14 -27.62 22.92 -3.11
C PRO A 14 -26.55 21.91 -3.56
N VAL A 15 -25.98 21.13 -2.64
CA VAL A 15 -24.90 20.17 -2.92
C VAL A 15 -25.40 18.96 -3.73
N LEU A 16 -26.71 18.67 -3.72
CA LEU A 16 -27.28 17.50 -4.40
C LEU A 16 -27.45 17.63 -5.92
N ARG A 17 -27.18 18.79 -6.53
CA ARG A 17 -27.33 18.97 -7.99
C ARG A 17 -26.07 18.64 -8.80
N LEU A 18 -24.95 18.33 -8.16
CA LEU A 18 -23.71 17.93 -8.84
C LEU A 18 -23.60 16.41 -9.08
N LEU A 19 -24.60 15.62 -8.68
CA LEU A 19 -24.54 14.15 -8.74
C LEU A 19 -25.12 13.53 -10.03
N ALA A 20 -25.64 14.33 -10.97
CA ALA A 20 -26.49 13.80 -12.05
C ALA A 20 -25.86 13.76 -13.46
N SER A 21 -24.60 14.15 -13.64
CA SER A 21 -24.03 14.26 -14.98
C SER A 21 -22.53 14.15 -15.00
N LEU A 22 -22.02 12.92 -14.78
CA LEU A 22 -20.71 12.35 -15.14
C LEU A 22 -20.60 11.07 -14.27
N GLY A 23 -21.29 10.00 -14.63
CA GLY A 23 -20.81 9.14 -15.71
C GLY A 23 -19.78 8.17 -15.12
N LEU A 24 -20.23 6.95 -14.82
CA LEU A 24 -19.44 5.76 -14.47
C LEU A 24 -17.93 5.91 -14.76
N VAL A 25 -17.12 6.14 -13.73
CA VAL A 25 -15.72 5.70 -13.75
C VAL A 25 -15.63 4.56 -12.76
N ALA A 26 -15.39 3.39 -13.36
CA ALA A 26 -15.41 2.08 -12.75
C ALA A 26 -14.57 2.02 -11.46
N LEU A 27 -15.10 1.28 -10.49
CA LEU A 27 -14.32 0.58 -9.46
C LEU A 27 -13.41 -0.47 -10.11
N ALA A 28 -12.43 -0.04 -10.91
CA ALA A 28 -11.44 -0.88 -11.56
C ALA A 28 -10.10 -0.12 -11.55
N GLY A 29 -9.10 -0.45 -10.74
CA GLY A 29 -8.98 -1.52 -9.78
C GLY A 29 -8.46 -0.99 -8.43
N CYS A 30 -8.65 -1.69 -7.32
CA CYS A 30 -7.78 -2.83 -7.02
C CYS A 30 -6.78 -3.08 -8.14
N SER A 31 -5.79 -2.17 -8.27
CA SER A 31 -4.49 -2.61 -8.71
C SER A 31 -4.07 -3.66 -7.70
N SER A 32 -4.45 -4.92 -7.93
CA SER A 32 -3.47 -5.97 -7.93
C SER A 32 -2.36 -5.46 -8.84
N ALA A 33 -1.51 -4.59 -8.28
CA ALA A 33 -0.14 -4.46 -8.68
C ALA A 33 0.32 -5.90 -8.58
N GLN A 34 0.22 -6.59 -9.71
CA GLN A 34 0.94 -7.81 -9.97
C GLN A 34 2.34 -7.37 -9.58
N THR A 35 2.75 -7.81 -8.41
CA THR A 35 4.10 -7.68 -7.91
C THR A 35 4.86 -8.43 -8.99
N ALA A 36 5.21 -7.73 -10.06
CA ALA A 36 6.32 -8.10 -10.88
C ALA A 36 7.43 -8.12 -9.84
N ASP A 37 7.75 -9.32 -9.37
CA ASP A 37 8.85 -9.57 -8.46
C ASP A 37 9.99 -8.76 -9.02
N ALA A 38 10.27 -7.62 -8.40
CA ALA A 38 11.27 -6.72 -8.91
C ALA A 38 12.55 -7.53 -8.80
N ALA A 39 13.04 -7.95 -9.96
CA ALA A 39 14.13 -8.89 -10.02
C ALA A 39 15.33 -8.21 -9.37
N ILE A 40 15.63 -8.60 -8.13
CA ILE A 40 16.77 -8.04 -7.39
C ILE A 40 18.00 -8.18 -8.29
N PRO A 41 18.69 -7.08 -8.63
CA PRO A 41 19.79 -7.11 -9.59
C PRO A 41 20.91 -8.03 -9.09
N ALA A 42 21.60 -8.69 -10.02
CA ALA A 42 22.63 -9.69 -9.70
C ALA A 42 23.70 -9.17 -8.72
N ALA A 43 24.07 -7.88 -8.84
CA ALA A 43 25.04 -7.24 -7.94
C ALA A 43 24.56 -7.16 -6.48
N GLY A 44 23.26 -6.96 -6.22
CA GLY A 44 22.69 -6.86 -4.88
C GLY A 44 22.14 -8.19 -4.33
N ARG A 45 22.02 -9.21 -5.18
CA ARG A 45 21.40 -10.49 -4.82
C ARG A 45 22.06 -11.18 -3.61
N PRO A 46 23.40 -11.27 -3.50
CA PRO A 46 24.02 -11.98 -2.39
C PRO A 46 23.71 -11.36 -1.02
N MET A 47 23.67 -10.03 -0.92
CA MET A 47 23.32 -9.33 0.33
C MET A 47 21.84 -9.45 0.64
N TRP A 48 20.98 -9.33 -0.39
CA TRP A 48 19.54 -9.52 -0.23
C TRP A 48 19.23 -10.91 0.32
N ASP A 49 19.81 -11.96 -0.26
CA ASP A 49 19.57 -13.35 0.16
C ASP A 49 20.02 -13.58 1.61
N GLN A 50 21.17 -13.02 2.02
CA GLN A 50 21.65 -13.06 3.41
C GLN A 50 20.69 -12.38 4.39
N CYS A 51 20.02 -11.31 3.96
CA CYS A 51 19.11 -10.53 4.78
C CYS A 51 17.64 -10.92 4.66
N SER A 52 17.30 -11.83 3.76
CA SER A 52 15.91 -12.17 3.41
C SER A 52 15.08 -12.56 4.63
N SER A 53 15.64 -13.39 5.53
CA SER A 53 14.97 -13.80 6.77
C SER A 53 14.72 -12.62 7.73
N SER A 54 15.66 -11.69 7.87
CA SER A 54 15.49 -10.48 8.68
C SER A 54 14.43 -9.55 8.10
N ILE A 55 14.38 -9.42 6.77
CA ILE A 55 13.36 -8.63 6.07
C ILE A 55 11.98 -9.24 6.29
N SER A 56 11.82 -10.56 6.09
CA SER A 56 10.56 -11.25 6.35
C SER A 56 10.12 -11.09 7.80
N ALA A 57 11.02 -11.24 8.77
CA ALA A 57 10.70 -11.03 10.18
C ALA A 57 10.34 -9.57 10.50
N TRP A 58 10.98 -8.60 9.84
CA TRP A 58 10.61 -7.19 9.96
C TRP A 58 9.21 -6.93 9.38
N CYS A 59 8.93 -7.45 8.19
CA CYS A 59 7.62 -7.34 7.54
C CYS A 59 6.52 -7.97 8.38
N HIS A 60 6.76 -9.17 8.93
CA HIS A 60 5.83 -9.83 9.84
C HIS A 60 5.45 -8.99 11.06
N ARG A 61 6.43 -8.27 11.64
CA ARG A 61 6.17 -7.34 12.74
C ARG A 61 5.36 -6.12 12.30
N GLN A 62 5.62 -5.59 11.10
CA GLN A 62 4.87 -4.45 10.55
C GLN A 62 3.42 -4.83 10.21
N GLY A 63 3.24 -6.01 9.61
CA GLY A 63 1.92 -6.56 9.27
C GLY A 63 1.14 -7.11 10.46
N GLN A 64 1.73 -7.13 11.66
CA GLN A 64 1.13 -7.72 12.88
C GLN A 64 0.71 -9.18 12.67
N GLY A 65 1.43 -9.89 11.79
CA GLY A 65 1.14 -11.25 11.39
C GLY A 65 0.06 -11.43 10.33
N ASP A 66 -0.44 -10.36 9.72
CA ASP A 66 -1.31 -10.46 8.55
C ASP A 66 -0.50 -10.88 7.29
N PRO A 67 -0.80 -12.04 6.69
CA PRO A 67 -0.03 -12.57 5.57
C PRO A 67 -0.19 -11.78 4.26
N THR A 68 -1.21 -10.93 4.15
CA THR A 68 -1.37 -10.02 3.00
C THR A 68 -0.45 -8.82 3.17
N LEU A 69 -0.42 -8.22 4.36
CA LEU A 69 0.48 -7.11 4.68
C LEU A 69 1.95 -7.53 4.61
N ASP A 70 2.27 -8.74 5.07
CA ASP A 70 3.63 -9.28 5.03
C ASP A 70 4.15 -9.37 3.58
N ARG A 71 3.34 -9.92 2.67
CA ARG A 71 3.68 -10.05 1.24
C ARG A 71 3.78 -8.70 0.54
N GLU A 72 2.89 -7.76 0.87
CA GLU A 72 2.96 -6.40 0.33
C GLU A 72 4.24 -5.68 0.79
N CYS A 73 4.59 -5.86 2.06
CA CYS A 73 5.81 -5.34 2.65
C CYS A 73 7.06 -5.91 1.98
N GLU A 74 7.16 -7.24 1.82
CA GLU A 74 8.30 -7.88 1.17
C GLU A 74 8.44 -7.44 -0.29
N GLY A 75 7.33 -7.38 -1.03
CA GLY A 75 7.34 -6.90 -2.42
C GLY A 75 7.78 -5.43 -2.53
N THR A 76 7.36 -4.59 -1.59
CA THR A 76 7.83 -3.19 -1.50
C THR A 76 9.31 -3.14 -1.18
N ALA A 77 9.76 -3.96 -0.23
CA ALA A 77 11.15 -3.99 0.16
C ALA A 77 12.07 -4.41 -0.99
N ALA A 78 11.65 -5.40 -1.77
CA ALA A 78 12.38 -5.86 -2.95
C ALA A 78 12.47 -4.77 -4.02
N ARG A 79 11.36 -4.06 -4.31
CA ARG A 79 11.33 -2.94 -5.26
C ARG A 79 12.26 -1.82 -4.84
N GLU A 80 12.14 -1.35 -3.60
CA GLU A 80 12.96 -0.26 -3.09
C GLU A 80 14.45 -0.64 -3.09
N TYR A 81 14.78 -1.85 -2.64
CA TYR A 81 16.16 -2.34 -2.66
C TYR A 81 16.73 -2.42 -4.08
N SER A 82 15.94 -2.91 -5.04
CA SER A 82 16.35 -3.03 -6.44
C SER A 82 16.62 -1.67 -7.10
N ALA A 83 15.97 -0.60 -6.61
CA ALA A 83 16.17 0.76 -7.09
C ALA A 83 17.45 1.43 -6.57
N LEU A 84 18.14 0.82 -5.59
CA LEU A 84 19.39 1.36 -5.04
C LEU A 84 20.57 1.09 -5.97
N ALA A 85 21.27 2.17 -6.34
CA ALA A 85 22.35 2.14 -7.32
C ALA A 85 23.68 1.59 -6.77
N ASP A 86 23.95 1.81 -5.49
CA ASP A 86 25.23 1.47 -4.87
C ASP A 86 25.09 0.56 -3.63
N ASP A 87 26.18 -0.16 -3.32
CA ASP A 87 26.20 -1.14 -2.24
C ASP A 87 26.23 -0.52 -0.84
N ALA A 88 26.62 0.76 -0.71
CA ALA A 88 26.55 1.45 0.58
C ALA A 88 25.09 1.76 0.94
N ALA A 89 24.30 2.28 0.00
CA ALA A 89 22.88 2.51 0.14
C ALA A 89 22.12 1.20 0.40
N ARG A 90 22.47 0.12 -0.32
CA ARG A 90 21.92 -1.22 -0.07
C ARG A 90 22.19 -1.71 1.35
N ARG A 91 23.42 -1.57 1.86
CA ARG A 91 23.73 -1.94 3.25
C ARG A 91 22.92 -1.13 4.25
N GLN A 92 22.88 0.20 4.10
CA GLN A 92 22.09 1.08 4.98
C GLN A 92 20.60 0.70 4.97
N TYR A 93 20.05 0.40 3.79
CA TYR A 93 18.68 -0.05 3.62
C TYR A 93 18.37 -1.34 4.38
N LEU A 94 19.28 -2.32 4.31
CA LEU A 94 19.16 -3.61 4.99
C LEU A 94 19.33 -3.47 6.51
N THR A 95 20.24 -2.62 6.97
CA THR A 95 20.41 -2.29 8.40
C THR A 95 19.17 -1.65 8.99
N ALA A 96 18.51 -0.75 8.27
CA ALA A 96 17.23 -0.18 8.69
C ALA A 96 16.10 -1.22 8.84
N ARG A 97 16.23 -2.39 8.20
CA ARG A 97 15.29 -3.53 8.27
C ARG A 97 15.82 -4.67 9.12
N ALA A 98 16.63 -4.33 10.12
CA ALA A 98 17.18 -5.26 11.12
C ALA A 98 18.11 -6.35 10.55
N CYS A 99 18.71 -6.14 9.38
CA CYS A 99 19.80 -6.97 8.90
C CYS A 99 21.16 -6.29 9.11
N THR A 100 22.02 -6.90 9.93
CA THR A 100 23.38 -6.44 10.16
C THR A 100 24.34 -7.27 9.31
N LEU A 101 25.08 -6.62 8.41
CA LEU A 101 26.03 -7.22 7.45
C LEU A 101 27.48 -6.84 7.78
#